data_AF-A0A7L1W7P6-F1
#
_entry.id   AF-A0A7L1W7P6-F1
#
_cell.length_a   1.000
_cell.length_b   1.000
_cell.length_c   1.000
_cell.angle_alpha   90.00
_cell.angle_beta   90.00
_cell.angle_gamma   90.00
#
_symmetry.space_group_name_H-M   'P 1'
#
loop_
_entity.id
_entity.type
_entity.pdbx_description
1 polymer ?
#
loop_
_entity_poly.entity_id
_entity_poly.type
_entity_poly.pdbx_seq_one_letter_code
_entity_poly.pdbx_strand_id
1 'polypeptide(L)'
;DLLPTCNGEITTMSFLQDVVDILLQYVVKSFDRSTKVIDFHYPNELLQEYNWELADQPQTLEEILLNCRTTLKYAIKTGHPRYFNQLSTGLDMVGLAADWLTSTANTNMFTYEIAPVFVLLEYVTLRKMREMVGWPGGCGDGIFSPG
;
A
#
# COMPACT_ATOMS: atom_id res chain seq x y z
N ASP A 1 24.01 4.56 -6.14
CA ASP A 1 22.95 5.29 -5.42
C ASP A 1 21.67 5.27 -6.26
N LEU A 2 20.51 5.54 -5.67
CA LEU A 2 19.22 5.55 -6.36
C LEU A 2 19.02 6.85 -7.16
N LEU A 3 18.03 6.88 -8.05
CA LEU A 3 17.56 8.11 -8.70
C LEU A 3 17.15 9.14 -7.63
N PRO A 4 17.44 10.44 -7.82
CA PRO A 4 17.84 11.10 -9.07
C PRO A 4 19.35 11.17 -9.34
N THR A 5 20.18 10.41 -8.62
CA THR A 5 21.63 10.40 -8.83
C THR A 5 22.00 9.94 -10.25
N CYS A 6 23.00 10.57 -10.86
CA CYS A 6 23.48 10.23 -12.22
C CYS A 6 23.86 8.74 -12.33
N ASN A 7 23.40 8.07 -13.39
CA ASN A 7 23.57 6.62 -13.61
C ASN A 7 22.92 5.74 -12.52
N GLY A 8 21.95 6.26 -11.76
CA GLY A 8 21.24 5.57 -10.69
C GLY A 8 20.11 4.64 -11.17
N GLU A 9 19.81 4.61 -12.46
CA GLU A 9 18.66 3.91 -13.05
C GLU A 9 18.71 2.41 -12.77
N ILE A 10 19.84 1.75 -13.07
CA ILE A 10 19.99 0.30 -12.88
C ILE A 10 19.83 -0.09 -11.41
N THR A 11 20.48 0.67 -10.52
CA THR A 11 20.40 0.44 -9.06
C THR A 11 18.96 0.62 -8.57
N THR A 12 18.26 1.65 -9.06
CA THR A 12 16.87 1.93 -8.71
C THR A 12 15.93 0.82 -9.16
N MET A 13 16.07 0.37 -10.41
CA MET A 13 15.23 -0.70 -10.94
C MET A 13 15.48 -2.02 -10.20
N SER A 14 16.73 -2.35 -9.89
CA SER A 14 17.06 -3.54 -9.10
C SER A 14 16.41 -3.48 -7.71
N PHE A 15 16.60 -2.36 -7.00
CA PHE A 15 16.03 -2.18 -5.66
C PHE A 15 14.51 -2.28 -5.65
N LEU A 16 13.83 -1.60 -6.58
CA LEU A 16 12.37 -1.65 -6.68
C LEU A 16 11.87 -3.05 -7.03
N GLN A 17 12.58 -3.79 -7.89
CA GLN A 17 12.24 -5.18 -8.21
C GLN A 17 12.37 -6.08 -6.97
N ASP A 18 13.44 -5.93 -6.19
CA ASP A 18 13.64 -6.69 -4.96
C ASP A 18 12.53 -6.42 -3.93
N VAL A 19 12.08 -5.15 -3.83
CA VAL A 19 10.92 -4.78 -3.00
C VAL A 19 9.65 -5.47 -3.52
N VAL A 20 9.38 -5.40 -4.83
CA VAL A 20 8.19 -6.05 -5.43
C VAL A 20 8.21 -7.56 -5.20
N ASP A 21 9.36 -8.21 -5.31
CA ASP A 21 9.48 -9.65 -5.06
C ASP A 21 9.13 -10.01 -3.61
N ILE A 22 9.53 -9.18 -2.64
CA ILE A 22 9.13 -9.32 -1.23
C ILE A 22 7.61 -9.20 -1.09
N LEU A 23 7.00 -8.18 -1.71
CA LEU A 23 5.57 -7.92 -1.65
C LEU A 23 4.77 -9.08 -2.27
N LEU A 24 5.16 -9.57 -3.45
CA LEU A 24 4.48 -10.66 -4.14
C LEU A 24 4.56 -11.97 -3.35
N GLN A 25 5.69 -12.26 -2.71
CA GLN A 25 5.80 -13.41 -1.79
C GLN A 25 4.83 -13.29 -0.61
N TYR A 26 4.66 -12.08 -0.06
CA TYR A 26 3.69 -11.83 1.02
C TYR A 26 2.24 -11.97 0.54
N VAL A 27 1.91 -11.49 -0.67
CA VAL A 27 0.58 -11.65 -1.29
C VAL A 27 0.22 -13.14 -1.39
N VAL A 28 1.12 -13.97 -1.96
CA VAL A 28 0.88 -15.41 -2.09
C VAL A 28 0.64 -16.07 -0.73
N LYS A 29 1.47 -15.76 0.27
CA LYS A 29 1.31 -16.28 1.64
C LYS A 29 0.01 -15.82 2.30
N SER A 30 -0.48 -14.62 1.98
CA SER A 30 -1.71 -14.09 2.56
C SER A 30 -2.94 -14.93 2.19
N PHE A 31 -2.94 -15.63 1.06
CA PHE A 31 -4.05 -16.52 0.67
C PHE A 31 -3.84 -17.99 1.07
N ASP A 32 -2.67 -18.34 1.59
CA ASP A 32 -2.38 -19.69 2.09
C ASP A 32 -2.86 -19.88 3.53
N ARG A 33 -3.89 -20.72 3.69
CA ARG A 33 -4.51 -21.08 4.97
C ARG A 33 -3.58 -21.84 5.93
N SER A 34 -2.43 -22.33 5.45
CA SER A 34 -1.41 -22.96 6.29
C SER A 34 -0.61 -21.93 7.10
N THR A 35 -0.61 -20.66 6.67
CA THR A 35 0.13 -19.58 7.34
C THR A 35 -0.62 -19.03 8.55
N LYS A 36 0.12 -18.44 9.49
CA LYS A 36 -0.48 -17.71 10.60
C LYS A 36 -1.07 -16.39 10.10
N VAL A 37 -2.28 -16.06 10.59
CA VAL A 37 -2.93 -14.74 10.41
C VAL A 37 -2.02 -13.63 10.94
N ILE A 38 -1.42 -13.84 12.10
CA ILE A 38 -0.45 -12.95 12.73
C ILE A 38 0.57 -13.80 13.51
N ASP A 39 1.84 -13.40 13.46
CA ASP A 39 2.84 -13.88 14.42
C ASP A 39 2.89 -12.87 15.56
N PHE A 40 2.12 -13.13 16.62
CA PHE A 40 1.87 -12.14 17.66
C PHE A 40 3.07 -12.02 18.60
N HIS A 41 3.45 -10.78 18.87
CA HIS A 41 4.44 -10.37 19.86
C HIS A 41 3.91 -9.15 20.61
N TYR A 42 4.24 -9.04 21.89
CA TYR A 42 3.96 -7.84 22.66
C TYR A 42 4.85 -6.68 22.21
N PRO A 43 4.44 -5.41 22.41
CA PRO A 43 5.20 -4.25 21.96
C PRO A 43 6.66 -4.23 22.47
N ASN A 44 6.88 -4.59 23.73
CA ASN A 44 8.21 -4.66 24.33
C ASN A 44 9.08 -5.78 23.74
N GLU A 45 8.46 -6.89 23.30
CA GLU A 45 9.20 -7.99 22.65
C GLU A 45 9.70 -7.53 21.28
N LEU A 46 8.83 -6.93 20.44
CA LEU A 46 9.24 -6.41 19.14
C LEU A 46 10.31 -5.34 19.28
N LEU A 47 10.13 -4.37 20.19
CA LEU A 47 11.10 -3.30 20.44
C LEU A 47 12.49 -3.81 20.83
N GLN A 48 12.58 -4.99 21.45
CA GLN A 48 13.86 -5.62 21.84
C GLN A 48 14.46 -6.48 20.73
N GLU A 49 13.64 -7.04 19.84
CA GLU A 49 14.06 -8.01 18.83
C GLU A 49 14.74 -7.36 17.61
N TYR A 50 14.44 -6.09 17.32
CA TYR A 50 15.01 -5.33 16.20
C TYR A 50 15.35 -3.89 16.61
N ASN A 51 16.34 -3.30 15.92
CA ASN A 51 16.63 -1.88 16.08
C ASN A 51 15.65 -1.04 15.25
N TRP A 52 14.56 -0.59 15.89
CA TRP A 52 13.54 0.27 15.27
C TRP A 52 13.91 1.77 15.31
N GLU A 53 14.98 2.12 16.01
CA GLU A 53 15.41 3.50 16.18
C GLU A 53 16.00 4.06 14.88
N LEU A 54 15.77 5.35 14.67
CA LEU A 54 16.39 6.08 13.57
C LEU A 54 17.82 6.46 13.97
N ALA A 55 18.74 6.36 13.02
CA ALA A 55 20.14 6.77 13.19
C ALA A 55 20.48 7.94 12.27
N ASP A 56 21.51 8.71 12.64
CA ASP A 56 22.01 9.82 11.81
C ASP A 56 22.66 9.34 10.50
N GLN A 57 23.16 8.10 10.48
CA GLN A 57 23.77 7.50 9.30
C GLN A 57 22.74 6.68 8.51
N PRO A 58 22.79 6.73 7.17
CA PRO A 58 21.89 5.95 6.34
C PRO A 58 22.20 4.46 6.43
N GLN A 59 21.16 3.65 6.31
CA GLN A 59 21.27 2.21 6.12
C GLN A 59 21.54 1.88 4.64
N THR A 60 22.13 0.71 4.38
CA THR A 60 22.29 0.22 3.01
C THR A 60 20.95 -0.23 2.42
N LEU A 61 20.90 -0.40 1.10
CA LEU A 61 19.70 -0.91 0.42
C LEU A 61 19.35 -2.33 0.88
N GLU A 62 20.35 -3.18 1.14
CA GLU A 62 20.16 -4.53 1.68
C GLU A 62 19.53 -4.51 3.07
N GLU A 63 19.95 -3.59 3.93
CA GLU A 63 19.36 -3.39 5.26
C GLU A 63 17.91 -2.91 5.15
N ILE A 64 17.62 -2.00 4.22
CA ILE A 64 16.24 -1.56 3.94
C ILE A 64 15.37 -2.73 3.47
N LEU A 65 15.87 -3.58 2.55
CA LEU A 65 15.15 -4.78 2.10
C LEU A 65 14.91 -5.77 3.24
N LEU A 66 15.86 -5.92 4.16
CA LEU A 66 15.67 -6.72 5.38
C LEU A 66 14.55 -6.14 6.24
N ASN A 67 14.53 -4.81 6.43
CA ASN A 67 13.47 -4.13 7.17
C ASN A 67 12.10 -4.34 6.51
N CYS A 68 11.98 -4.28 5.18
CA CYS A 68 10.74 -4.60 4.47
C CYS A 68 10.24 -6.02 4.78
N ARG A 69 11.12 -7.02 4.76
CA ARG A 69 10.79 -8.41 5.09
C ARG A 69 10.35 -8.56 6.55
N THR A 70 11.06 -7.93 7.47
CA THR A 70 10.76 -7.94 8.91
C THR A 70 9.40 -7.30 9.19
N THR A 71 9.13 -6.12 8.63
CA THR A 71 7.83 -5.45 8.77
C THR A 71 6.68 -6.35 8.33
N LEU A 72 6.78 -6.99 7.17
CA LEU A 72 5.73 -7.89 6.67
C LEU A 72 5.65 -9.22 7.43
N LYS A 73 6.74 -9.70 8.03
CA LYS A 73 6.74 -10.90 8.87
C LYS A 73 5.79 -10.73 10.07
N TYR A 74 5.85 -9.57 10.72
CA TYR A 74 5.06 -9.26 11.91
C TYR A 74 3.76 -8.51 11.61
N ALA A 75 3.55 -8.07 10.37
CA ALA A 75 2.28 -7.53 9.93
C ALA A 75 1.15 -8.57 10.04
N ILE A 76 -0.02 -8.11 10.45
CA ILE A 76 -1.24 -8.90 10.38
C ILE A 76 -1.67 -9.08 8.92
N LYS A 77 -1.97 -10.31 8.52
CA LYS A 77 -2.45 -10.64 7.17
C LYS A 77 -3.95 -10.37 7.08
N THR A 78 -4.32 -9.12 6.85
CA THR A 78 -5.73 -8.71 6.70
C THR A 78 -6.45 -9.36 5.51
N GLY A 79 -5.69 -9.78 4.49
CA GLY A 79 -6.19 -10.58 3.36
C GLY A 79 -6.40 -12.06 3.65
N HIS A 80 -6.02 -12.55 4.84
CA HIS A 80 -6.06 -13.97 5.13
C HIS A 80 -7.50 -14.51 5.19
N PRO A 81 -7.83 -15.67 4.57
CA PRO A 81 -9.20 -16.22 4.56
C PRO A 81 -9.80 -16.53 5.94
N ARG A 82 -8.99 -16.48 7.00
CA ARG A 82 -9.40 -16.68 8.40
C ARG A 82 -9.25 -15.41 9.26
N TYR A 83 -9.04 -14.26 8.65
CA TYR A 83 -9.03 -12.98 9.34
C TYR A 83 -10.45 -12.40 9.38
N PHE A 84 -11.05 -12.36 10.57
CA PHE A 84 -12.43 -11.92 10.79
C PHE A 84 -12.54 -10.82 11.85
N ASN A 85 -11.44 -10.14 12.15
CA ASN A 85 -11.37 -9.23 13.30
C ASN A 85 -11.98 -7.85 13.03
N GLN A 86 -12.11 -7.44 11.76
CA GLN A 86 -12.48 -6.08 11.36
C GLN A 86 -13.54 -6.08 10.26
N LEU A 87 -14.18 -4.93 10.04
CA LEU A 87 -15.12 -4.72 8.94
C LEU A 87 -14.39 -4.69 7.58
N SER A 88 -13.22 -4.06 7.55
CA SER A 88 -12.34 -4.04 6.37
C SER A 88 -11.40 -5.24 6.40
N THR A 89 -11.60 -6.16 5.47
CA THR A 89 -10.81 -7.40 5.32
C THR A 89 -10.58 -7.70 3.84
N GLY A 90 -9.75 -8.69 3.56
CA GLY A 90 -9.43 -9.07 2.20
C GLY A 90 -8.25 -8.27 1.63
N LEU A 91 -7.83 -8.69 0.45
CA LEU A 91 -6.78 -8.05 -0.33
C LEU A 91 -7.17 -8.20 -1.81
N ASP A 92 -7.69 -7.13 -2.41
CA ASP A 92 -8.11 -7.14 -3.81
C ASP A 92 -6.92 -6.85 -4.73
N MET A 93 -6.73 -7.67 -5.77
CA MET A 93 -5.55 -7.54 -6.65
C MET A 93 -5.63 -6.32 -7.56
N VAL A 94 -6.84 -5.89 -7.95
CA VAL A 94 -7.02 -4.68 -8.76
C VAL A 94 -6.84 -3.44 -7.88
N GLY A 95 -7.37 -3.46 -6.67
CA GLY A 95 -7.13 -2.44 -5.64
C GLY A 95 -5.64 -2.27 -5.34
N LEU A 96 -4.91 -3.36 -5.10
CA LEU A 96 -3.47 -3.32 -4.86
C LEU A 96 -2.69 -2.72 -6.05
N ALA A 97 -3.04 -3.11 -7.28
CA ALA A 97 -2.41 -2.54 -8.47
C ALA A 97 -2.74 -1.04 -8.65
N ALA A 98 -3.97 -0.63 -8.31
CA ALA A 98 -4.37 0.78 -8.32
C ALA A 98 -3.62 1.59 -7.26
N ASP A 99 -3.38 1.02 -6.07
CA ASP A 99 -2.56 1.67 -5.02
C ASP A 99 -1.13 1.89 -5.50
N TRP A 100 -0.49 0.88 -6.12
CA TRP A 100 0.86 1.03 -6.69
C TRP A 100 0.92 2.10 -7.78
N LEU A 101 -0.07 2.13 -8.68
CA LEU A 101 -0.19 3.17 -9.71
C LEU A 101 -0.37 4.55 -9.09
N THR A 102 -1.24 4.67 -8.08
CA THR A 102 -1.53 5.94 -7.40
C THR A 102 -0.30 6.47 -6.67
N SER A 103 0.43 5.60 -5.94
CA SER A 103 1.68 5.97 -5.27
C SER A 103 2.78 6.35 -6.27
N THR A 104 2.82 5.73 -7.45
CA THR A 104 3.75 6.09 -8.52
C THR A 104 3.43 7.48 -9.10
N ALA A 105 2.15 7.81 -9.24
CA ALA A 105 1.72 9.12 -9.75
C ALA A 105 1.95 10.26 -8.76
N ASN A 106 1.85 10.00 -7.45
CA ASN A 106 2.22 10.91 -6.35
C ASN A 106 1.77 12.38 -6.54
N THR A 107 0.47 12.58 -6.82
CA THR A 107 -0.12 13.92 -7.02
C THR A 107 -1.21 14.20 -5.97
N ASN A 108 -1.72 15.44 -5.95
CA ASN A 108 -2.76 15.89 -5.04
C ASN A 108 -4.10 16.14 -5.79
N MET A 109 -5.22 15.87 -5.14
CA MET A 109 -6.58 16.01 -5.71
C MET A 109 -7.14 17.44 -5.71
N PHE A 110 -6.37 18.44 -5.21
CA PHE A 110 -6.87 19.80 -5.02
C PHE A 110 -7.26 20.54 -6.32
N THR A 111 -6.59 20.28 -7.46
CA THR A 111 -6.93 20.93 -8.73
C THR A 111 -6.86 19.97 -9.91
N TYR A 112 -7.64 20.30 -10.95
CA TYR A 112 -7.58 19.60 -12.23
C TYR A 112 -6.22 19.70 -12.92
N GLU A 113 -5.47 20.79 -12.69
CA GLU A 113 -4.19 21.04 -13.33
C GLU A 113 -3.15 19.95 -13.01
N ILE A 114 -3.09 19.50 -11.75
CA ILE A 114 -2.10 18.53 -11.28
C ILE A 114 -2.64 17.09 -11.22
N ALA A 115 -3.96 16.89 -11.29
CA ALA A 115 -4.60 15.58 -11.20
C ALA A 115 -5.78 15.41 -12.20
N PRO A 116 -5.60 15.71 -13.50
CA PRO A 116 -6.72 15.81 -14.45
C PRO A 116 -7.50 14.52 -14.60
N VAL A 117 -6.80 13.37 -14.64
CA VAL A 117 -7.44 12.06 -14.76
C VAL A 117 -8.14 11.68 -13.46
N PHE A 118 -7.50 11.87 -12.30
CA PHE A 118 -8.07 11.46 -11.02
C PHE A 118 -9.29 12.29 -10.62
N VAL A 119 -9.30 13.60 -10.89
CA VAL A 119 -10.47 14.47 -10.68
C VAL A 119 -11.67 14.00 -11.51
N LEU A 120 -11.45 13.61 -12.78
CA LEU A 120 -12.52 13.05 -13.61
C LEU A 120 -13.01 11.69 -13.12
N LEU A 121 -12.09 10.82 -12.68
CA LEU A 121 -12.42 9.51 -12.10
C LEU A 121 -13.26 9.65 -10.82
N GLU A 122 -12.91 10.58 -9.94
CA GLU A 122 -13.70 10.90 -8.75
C GLU A 122 -15.10 11.39 -9.14
N TYR A 123 -15.19 12.33 -10.09
CA TYR A 123 -16.47 12.85 -10.57
C TYR A 123 -17.40 11.75 -11.12
N VAL A 124 -16.90 10.88 -12.00
CA VAL A 124 -17.73 9.80 -12.58
C VAL A 124 -18.11 8.76 -11.54
N THR A 125 -17.22 8.46 -10.59
CA THR A 125 -17.47 7.51 -9.51
C THR A 125 -18.55 8.04 -8.56
N LEU A 126 -18.44 9.28 -8.09
CA LEU A 126 -19.42 9.90 -7.20
C LEU A 126 -20.79 10.05 -7.88
N ARG A 127 -20.82 10.43 -9.16
CA ARG A 127 -22.06 10.43 -9.94
C ARG A 127 -22.68 9.04 -9.97
N LYS A 128 -21.88 7.99 -10.17
CA LYS A 128 -22.38 6.62 -10.18
C LYS A 128 -22.89 6.17 -8.81
N MET A 129 -22.21 6.54 -7.72
CA MET A 129 -22.66 6.27 -6.36
C MET A 129 -24.01 6.95 -6.09
N ARG A 130 -24.20 8.20 -6.50
CA ARG A 130 -25.48 8.92 -6.36
C ARG A 130 -26.61 8.26 -7.16
N GLU A 131 -26.33 7.75 -8.36
CA GLU A 131 -27.29 6.93 -9.12
C GLU A 131 -27.70 5.67 -8.34
N MET A 132 -26.75 4.97 -7.72
CA MET A 132 -27.02 3.76 -6.92
C MET A 132 -27.84 4.05 -5.65
N VAL A 133 -27.65 5.24 -5.05
CA VAL A 133 -28.49 5.73 -3.94
C VAL A 133 -29.92 6.04 -4.41
N GLY A 134 -30.13 6.28 -5.72
CA GLY A 134 -31.43 6.55 -6.32
C GLY A 134 -31.68 8.02 -6.68
N TRP A 135 -30.64 8.86 -6.70
CA TRP A 135 -30.79 10.26 -7.10
C TRP A 135 -30.95 10.37 -8.62
N PRO A 136 -32.02 11.04 -9.13
CA PRO A 136 -32.31 11.09 -10.56
C PRO A 136 -31.12 11.59 -11.38
N GLY A 137 -30.67 10.77 -12.34
CA GLY A 137 -29.53 11.10 -13.21
C GLY A 137 -28.19 11.25 -12.49
N GLY A 138 -28.07 10.80 -11.22
CA GLY A 138 -26.87 11.03 -10.40
C GLY A 138 -26.65 12.50 -10.04
N CYS A 139 -27.68 13.35 -10.17
CA CYS A 139 -27.62 14.78 -9.82
C CYS A 139 -27.30 14.96 -8.34
N GLY A 140 -26.37 15.85 -8.03
CA GLY A 140 -25.91 16.14 -6.67
C GLY A 140 -24.41 16.40 -6.64
N ASP A 141 -23.89 16.60 -5.44
CA ASP A 141 -22.48 16.88 -5.18
C ASP A 141 -21.86 15.79 -4.29
N GLY A 142 -20.55 15.82 -4.10
CA GLY A 142 -19.83 14.92 -3.21
C GLY A 142 -18.32 15.06 -3.34
N ILE A 143 -17.61 14.55 -2.34
CA ILE A 143 -16.14 14.47 -2.32
C ILE A 143 -15.75 13.23 -1.53
N PHE A 144 -14.63 12.58 -1.87
CA PHE A 144 -14.05 11.58 -0.99
C PHE A 144 -13.42 12.25 0.24
N SER A 145 -13.60 11.64 1.42
CA SER A 145 -13.01 12.10 2.68
C SER A 145 -12.09 11.02 3.25
N PRO A 146 -11.12 11.38 4.10
CA PRO A 146 -10.18 10.43 4.69
C PRO A 146 -10.79 9.61 5.83
N GLY A 147 -11.81 8.79 5.51
CA GLY A 147 -12.36 7.74 6.38
C GLY A 147 -13.13 8.21 7.60
#